data_AF-A0AAW1D4A2-F1
#
_entry.id   AF-A0AAW1D4A2-F1
#
_cell.length_a   1.000
_cell.length_b   1.000
_cell.length_c   1.000
_cell.angle_alpha   90.00
_cell.angle_beta   90.00
_cell.angle_gamma   90.00
#
_symmetry.space_group_name_H-M   'P 1'
#
loop_
_entity.id
_entity.type
_entity.pdbx_description
1 polymer ?
#
loop_
_entity_poly.entity_id
_entity_poly.type
_entity_poly.pdbx_seq_one_letter_code
_entity_poly.pdbx_strand_id
1 'polypeptide(L)'
;MSYEILLILSLIGYYISFTSLQFTFVYQTSAFLQVLQHQLETYGPKRKSIYKQHAIVIQLIQKYNELFSGQMCLEIMVSSLQPCGHGIALIKVSNNQTNSNTFYFNSSMNVFCKNFCDIKFRDKILIQVEKLHKSTYENLWYEEKPEIRRDLLIMMSITGNPPTLNYKRWIYFNYIAFATVMQGVYSYMSMLANF
;
A
#
# COMPACT_ATOMS: atom_id res chain seq x y z
N MET A 1 32.50 -10.65 -15.95
CA MET A 1 31.89 -9.32 -16.07
C MET A 1 30.55 -9.37 -16.84
N SER A 2 30.48 -9.96 -18.04
CA SER A 2 29.24 -10.01 -18.84
C SER A 2 28.10 -10.82 -18.20
N TYR A 3 28.40 -11.93 -17.52
CA TYR A 3 27.39 -12.77 -16.84
C TYR A 3 26.77 -12.08 -15.61
N GLU A 4 27.57 -11.36 -14.82
CA GLU A 4 27.06 -10.63 -13.66
C GLU A 4 26.17 -9.45 -14.05
N ILE A 5 26.55 -8.73 -15.11
CA ILE A 5 25.73 -7.64 -15.66
C ILE A 5 24.38 -8.18 -16.15
N LEU A 6 24.37 -9.33 -16.83
CA LEU A 6 23.14 -9.99 -17.29
C LEU A 6 22.25 -10.40 -16.11
N LEU A 7 22.83 -10.97 -15.06
CA LEU A 7 22.13 -11.36 -13.84
C LEU A 7 21.46 -10.16 -13.16
N ILE A 8 22.22 -9.07 -12.95
CA ILE A 8 21.71 -7.84 -12.32
C ILE A 8 20.56 -7.24 -13.16
N LEU A 9 20.71 -7.15 -14.48
CA LEU A 9 19.67 -6.67 -15.38
C LEU A 9 18.40 -7.52 -15.31
N SER A 10 18.54 -8.84 -15.28
CA SER A 10 17.40 -9.76 -15.20
C SER A 10 16.63 -9.62 -13.87
N LEU A 11 17.37 -9.47 -12.75
CA LEU A 11 16.78 -9.27 -11.43
C LEU A 11 16.06 -7.92 -11.32
N ILE A 12 16.67 -6.85 -11.82
CA ILE A 12 16.05 -5.52 -11.88
C ILE A 12 14.79 -5.57 -12.77
N GLY A 13 14.85 -6.23 -13.92
CA GLY A 13 13.71 -6.38 -14.82
C GLY A 13 12.54 -7.12 -14.18
N TYR A 14 12.80 -8.23 -13.49
CA TYR A 14 11.79 -8.98 -12.73
C TYR A 14 11.19 -8.11 -11.62
N TYR A 15 12.05 -7.39 -10.89
CA TYR A 15 11.65 -6.54 -9.79
C TYR A 15 10.74 -5.38 -10.25
N ILE A 16 11.11 -4.67 -11.31
CA ILE A 16 10.32 -3.57 -11.89
C ILE A 16 8.98 -4.09 -12.44
N SER A 17 8.99 -5.24 -13.10
CA SER A 17 7.77 -5.85 -13.63
C SER A 17 6.80 -6.17 -12.49
N PHE A 18 7.31 -6.74 -11.40
CA PHE A 18 6.51 -7.05 -10.23
C PHE A 18 5.94 -5.80 -9.56
N THR A 19 6.74 -4.78 -9.30
CA THR A 19 6.25 -3.53 -8.69
C THR A 19 5.24 -2.84 -9.60
N SER A 20 5.46 -2.82 -10.92
CA SER A 20 4.50 -2.26 -11.87
C SER A 20 3.13 -2.97 -11.80
N LEU A 21 3.11 -4.30 -11.64
CA LEU A 21 1.87 -5.07 -11.47
C LEU A 21 1.14 -4.68 -10.18
N GLN A 22 1.86 -4.53 -9.07
CA GLN A 22 1.30 -4.07 -7.80
C GLN A 22 0.70 -2.66 -7.95
N PHE A 23 1.38 -1.78 -8.69
CA PHE A 23 0.87 -0.44 -9.00
C PHE A 23 -0.39 -0.47 -9.88
N THR A 24 -0.42 -1.28 -10.93
CA THR A 24 -1.61 -1.42 -11.79
C THR A 24 -2.80 -1.93 -10.98
N PHE A 25 -2.60 -2.95 -10.14
CA PHE A 25 -3.68 -3.54 -9.34
C PHE A 25 -4.32 -2.52 -8.40
N VAL A 26 -3.50 -1.79 -7.65
CA VAL A 26 -4.01 -0.81 -6.69
C VAL A 26 -4.62 0.40 -7.42
N TYR A 27 -4.11 0.80 -8.59
CA TYR A 27 -4.75 1.84 -9.42
C TYR A 27 -6.13 1.41 -9.88
N GLN A 28 -6.23 0.20 -10.43
CA GLN A 28 -7.47 -0.38 -10.92
C GLN A 28 -8.51 -0.53 -9.80
N THR A 29 -8.10 -1.01 -8.63
CA THR A 29 -8.96 -1.14 -7.45
C THR A 29 -9.44 0.23 -6.96
N SER A 30 -8.54 1.21 -6.88
CA SER A 30 -8.90 2.59 -6.52
C SER A 30 -9.87 3.22 -7.51
N ALA A 31 -9.71 2.97 -8.81
CA ALA A 31 -10.60 3.48 -9.85
C ALA A 31 -11.99 2.84 -9.73
N PHE A 32 -12.07 1.52 -9.51
CA PHE A 32 -13.35 0.85 -9.29
C PHE A 32 -14.08 1.35 -8.05
N LEU A 33 -13.36 1.59 -6.94
CA LEU A 33 -13.95 2.16 -5.73
C LEU A 33 -14.49 3.58 -5.97
N GLN A 34 -13.77 4.42 -6.71
CA GLN A 34 -14.23 5.78 -7.07
C GLN A 34 -15.47 5.76 -7.97
N VAL A 35 -15.49 4.88 -8.97
CA VAL A 35 -16.66 4.71 -9.85
C VAL A 35 -17.87 4.23 -9.03
N LEU A 36 -17.66 3.29 -8.10
CA LEU A 36 -18.71 2.80 -7.23
C LEU A 36 -19.24 3.89 -6.31
N GLN A 37 -18.35 4.69 -5.71
CA GLN A 37 -18.73 5.85 -4.89
C GLN A 37 -19.58 6.84 -5.70
N HIS A 38 -19.11 7.22 -6.90
CA HIS A 38 -19.83 8.16 -7.76
C HIS A 38 -21.20 7.63 -8.21
N GLN A 39 -21.30 6.33 -8.51
CA GLN A 39 -22.58 5.71 -8.85
C GLN A 39 -23.56 5.69 -7.68
N LEU A 40 -23.05 5.48 -6.47
CA LEU A 40 -23.85 5.49 -5.24
C LEU A 40 -24.41 6.89 -4.95
N GLU A 41 -23.59 7.93 -5.15
CA GLU A 41 -23.99 9.34 -4.98
C GLU A 41 -24.96 9.82 -6.08
N THR A 42 -24.78 9.38 -7.33
CA THR A 42 -25.56 9.88 -8.48
C THR A 42 -26.89 9.14 -8.69
N TYR A 43 -26.90 7.81 -8.57
CA TYR A 43 -28.07 6.98 -8.90
C TYR A 43 -28.80 6.42 -7.67
N GLY A 44 -28.24 6.61 -6.47
CA GLY A 44 -28.76 6.06 -5.23
C GLY A 44 -28.70 4.52 -5.17
N PRO A 45 -29.19 3.92 -4.08
CA PRO A 45 -29.01 2.49 -3.78
C PRO A 45 -29.93 1.55 -4.58
N LYS A 46 -30.71 2.08 -5.53
CA LYS A 46 -31.79 1.34 -6.21
C LYS A 46 -31.31 0.32 -7.24
N ARG A 47 -30.04 0.36 -7.64
CA ARG A 47 -29.51 -0.52 -8.69
C ARG A 47 -28.77 -1.73 -8.08
N LYS A 48 -29.38 -2.93 -8.22
CA LYS A 48 -28.80 -4.21 -7.77
C LYS A 48 -27.38 -4.49 -8.30
N SER A 49 -26.96 -3.87 -9.41
CA SER A 49 -25.60 -4.03 -9.95
C SER A 49 -24.51 -3.42 -9.07
N ILE A 50 -24.82 -2.38 -8.27
CA ILE A 50 -23.86 -1.70 -7.38
C ILE A 50 -23.36 -2.68 -6.30
N TYR A 51 -24.27 -3.42 -5.68
CA TYR A 51 -23.91 -4.43 -4.67
C TYR A 51 -23.10 -5.58 -5.26
N LYS A 52 -23.42 -6.01 -6.48
CA LYS A 52 -22.63 -7.03 -7.19
C LYS A 52 -21.23 -6.54 -7.49
N GLN A 53 -21.07 -5.28 -7.92
CA GLN A 53 -19.76 -4.67 -8.15
C GLN A 53 -18.97 -4.50 -6.86
N HIS A 54 -19.59 -4.04 -5.78
CA HIS A 54 -18.97 -3.96 -4.47
C HIS A 54 -18.45 -5.33 -3.98
N ALA A 55 -19.28 -6.37 -4.08
CA ALA A 55 -18.90 -7.73 -3.72
C ALA A 55 -17.71 -8.24 -4.55
N ILE A 56 -17.69 -7.97 -5.87
CA ILE A 56 -16.58 -8.34 -6.75
C ILE A 56 -15.29 -7.61 -6.33
N VAL A 57 -15.36 -6.30 -6.03
CA VAL A 57 -14.19 -5.52 -5.60
C VAL A 57 -13.62 -6.05 -4.28
N ILE A 58 -14.48 -6.37 -3.30
CA ILE A 58 -14.03 -6.95 -2.03
C ILE A 58 -13.40 -8.33 -2.24
N GLN A 59 -14.03 -9.19 -3.03
CA GLN A 59 -13.46 -10.51 -3.35
C GLN A 59 -12.11 -10.38 -4.05
N LEU A 60 -11.94 -9.37 -4.92
CA LEU A 60 -10.68 -9.09 -5.59
C LEU A 60 -9.60 -8.69 -4.59
N ILE A 61 -9.91 -7.78 -3.65
CA ILE A 61 -9.00 -7.35 -2.59
C ILE A 61 -8.61 -8.53 -1.69
N GLN A 62 -9.58 -9.38 -1.32
CA GLN A 62 -9.33 -10.56 -0.48
C GLN A 62 -8.41 -11.58 -1.18
N LYS A 63 -8.71 -11.94 -2.44
CA LYS A 63 -7.87 -12.87 -3.22
C LYS A 63 -6.46 -12.31 -3.44
N TYR A 64 -6.35 -11.01 -3.69
CA TYR A 64 -5.06 -10.35 -3.82
C TYR A 64 -4.28 -10.38 -2.49
N ASN A 65 -4.95 -10.13 -1.37
CA ASN A 65 -4.32 -10.25 -0.06
C ASN A 65 -3.86 -11.69 0.22
N GLU A 66 -4.66 -12.70 -0.09
CA GLU A 66 -4.24 -14.10 0.08
C GLU A 66 -3.02 -14.47 -0.77
N LEU A 67 -2.99 -14.01 -2.03
CA LEU A 67 -1.91 -14.34 -2.97
C LEU A 67 -0.60 -13.61 -2.65
N PHE A 68 -0.68 -12.32 -2.26
CA PHE A 68 0.50 -11.45 -2.13
C PHE A 68 0.87 -11.07 -0.70
N SER A 69 0.06 -11.41 0.31
CA SER A 69 0.35 -11.00 1.70
C SER A 69 1.72 -11.45 2.21
N GLY A 70 2.16 -12.66 1.85
CA GLY A 70 3.49 -13.16 2.24
C GLY A 70 4.62 -12.35 1.59
N GLN A 71 4.50 -12.09 0.29
CA GLN A 71 5.44 -11.28 -0.46
C GLN A 71 5.50 -9.84 0.08
N MET A 72 4.35 -9.24 0.40
CA MET A 72 4.28 -7.90 1.00
C MET A 72 4.95 -7.85 2.38
N CYS A 73 4.78 -8.89 3.19
CA CYS A 73 5.44 -8.99 4.49
C CYS A 73 6.97 -8.98 4.33
N LEU A 74 7.49 -9.79 3.40
CA LEU A 74 8.92 -9.82 3.10
C LEU A 74 9.41 -8.49 2.55
N GLU A 75 8.65 -7.87 1.65
CA GLU A 75 9.00 -6.56 1.10
C GLU A 75 9.13 -5.53 2.22
N ILE A 76 8.20 -5.48 3.19
CA ILE A 76 8.26 -4.54 4.30
C ILE A 76 9.43 -4.83 5.25
N MET A 77 9.74 -6.09 5.52
CA MET A 77 10.92 -6.48 6.31
C MET A 77 12.23 -6.07 5.62
N VAL A 78 12.31 -6.26 4.30
CA VAL A 78 13.48 -5.84 3.51
C VAL A 78 13.55 -4.32 3.46
N SER A 79 12.43 -3.64 3.23
CA SER A 79 12.31 -2.20 3.18
C SER A 79 12.61 -1.51 4.50
N SER A 80 12.45 -2.17 5.65
CA SER A 80 12.86 -1.64 6.96
C SER A 80 14.35 -1.82 7.22
N LEU A 81 14.96 -2.90 6.73
CA LEU A 81 16.40 -3.17 6.85
C LEU A 81 17.26 -2.34 5.89
N GLN A 82 16.79 -2.13 4.67
CA GLN A 82 17.47 -1.35 3.63
C GLN A 82 17.92 0.05 4.08
N PRO A 83 17.08 0.90 4.72
CA PRO A 83 17.48 2.23 5.15
C PRO A 83 18.51 2.20 6.29
N CYS A 84 18.51 1.19 7.17
CA CYS A 84 19.54 1.01 8.19
C CYS A 84 20.91 0.77 7.55
N GLY A 85 20.98 -0.16 6.58
CA GLY A 85 22.23 -0.48 5.88
C GLY A 85 22.76 0.70 5.07
N HIS A 86 21.90 1.39 4.33
CA HIS A 86 22.28 2.58 3.56
C HIS A 86 22.66 3.75 4.46
N GLY A 87 21.99 3.92 5.61
CA GLY A 87 22.32 4.94 6.59
C GLY A 87 23.75 4.81 7.10
N ILE A 88 24.15 3.61 7.53
CA ILE A 88 25.53 3.35 8.00
C ILE A 88 26.55 3.61 6.90
N ALA A 89 26.27 3.17 5.67
CA ALA A 89 27.12 3.46 4.53
C ALA A 89 27.27 4.97 4.31
N LEU A 90 26.18 5.74 4.42
CA LEU A 90 26.19 7.19 4.27
C LEU A 90 27.05 7.88 5.34
N ILE A 91 26.94 7.48 6.61
CA ILE A 91 27.80 8.01 7.69
C ILE A 91 29.28 7.74 7.38
N LYS A 92 29.63 6.50 6.99
CA LYS A 92 31.02 6.12 6.70
C LYS A 92 31.62 6.91 5.53
N VAL A 93 30.84 7.13 4.47
CA VAL A 93 31.34 7.86 3.29
C VAL A 93 31.35 9.38 3.53
N SER A 94 30.44 9.91 4.36
CA SER A 94 30.48 11.31 4.82
C SER A 94 31.79 11.66 5.52
N ASN A 95 32.30 10.76 6.36
CA ASN A 95 33.57 10.97 7.09
C ASN A 95 34.81 10.86 6.19
N ASN A 96 34.74 10.11 5.08
CA ASN A 96 35.90 9.78 4.24
C ASN A 96 36.04 10.64 2.96
N GLN A 97 35.40 11.82 2.87
CA GLN A 97 35.54 12.83 1.78
C GLN A 97 35.97 12.29 0.39
N THR A 98 35.20 11.38 -0.19
CA THR A 98 35.47 10.80 -1.52
C THR A 98 34.30 11.06 -2.48
N ASN A 99 34.61 11.18 -3.79
CA ASN A 99 33.63 11.38 -4.87
C ASN A 99 32.54 10.28 -4.96
N SER A 100 32.73 9.14 -4.27
CA SER A 100 31.71 8.09 -4.13
C SER A 100 30.50 8.50 -3.29
N ASN A 101 30.55 9.61 -2.54
CA ASN A 101 29.42 10.10 -1.73
C ASN A 101 28.14 10.31 -2.55
N THR A 102 28.25 10.79 -3.80
CA THR A 102 27.09 11.06 -4.66
C THR A 102 26.35 9.80 -5.09
N PHE A 103 27.07 8.70 -5.31
CA PHE A 103 26.47 7.41 -5.70
C PHE A 103 25.71 6.77 -4.54
N TYR A 104 26.32 6.70 -3.35
CA TYR A 104 25.67 6.14 -2.17
C TYR A 104 24.47 6.99 -1.70
N PHE A 105 24.59 8.32 -1.81
CA PHE A 105 23.49 9.23 -1.53
C PHE A 105 22.32 9.02 -2.51
N ASN A 106 22.58 8.98 -3.82
CA ASN A 106 21.54 8.72 -4.82
C ASN A 106 20.90 7.33 -4.65
N SER A 107 21.68 6.30 -4.32
CA SER A 107 21.15 4.97 -4.02
C SER A 107 20.22 4.98 -2.81
N SER A 108 20.62 5.65 -1.72
CA SER A 108 19.80 5.76 -0.51
C SER A 108 18.48 6.49 -0.78
N MET A 109 18.50 7.60 -1.53
CA MET A 109 17.29 8.34 -1.90
C MET A 109 16.31 7.50 -2.72
N ASN A 110 16.80 6.72 -3.69
CA ASN A 110 15.95 5.84 -4.49
C ASN A 110 15.22 4.79 -3.63
N VAL A 111 15.91 4.21 -2.65
CA VAL A 111 15.32 3.23 -1.72
C VAL A 111 14.21 3.86 -0.88
N PHE A 112 14.44 5.06 -0.34
CA PHE A 112 13.42 5.77 0.45
C PHE A 112 12.21 6.19 -0.38
N CYS A 113 12.43 6.78 -1.56
CA CYS A 113 11.35 7.20 -2.46
C CYS A 113 10.44 6.02 -2.83
N LYS A 114 11.03 4.88 -3.16
CA LYS A 114 10.28 3.67 -3.52
C LYS A 114 9.40 3.18 -2.36
N ASN A 115 9.97 2.99 -1.17
CA ASN A 115 9.23 2.52 0.00
C ASN A 115 8.07 3.45 0.35
N PHE A 116 8.29 4.77 0.24
CA PHE A 116 7.26 5.77 0.51
C PHE A 116 6.12 5.76 -0.51
N CYS A 117 6.43 5.61 -1.80
CA CYS A 117 5.43 5.49 -2.87
C CYS A 117 4.53 4.25 -2.67
N ASP A 118 5.14 3.10 -2.36
CA ASP A 118 4.42 1.84 -2.17
C ASP A 118 3.42 1.90 -1.00
N ILE A 119 3.77 2.61 0.07
CA ILE A 119 2.94 2.72 1.27
C ILE A 119 1.80 3.72 1.07
N LYS A 120 2.08 4.90 0.50
CA LYS A 120 1.03 5.89 0.20
C LYS A 120 -0.05 5.33 -0.70
N PHE A 121 0.35 4.46 -1.62
CA PHE A 121 -0.58 3.88 -2.57
C PHE A 121 -1.50 2.83 -1.93
N ARG A 122 -0.96 2.03 -1.00
CA ARG A 122 -1.77 1.09 -0.20
C ARG A 122 -2.77 1.83 0.69
N ASP A 123 -2.34 2.93 1.31
CA ASP A 123 -3.20 3.76 2.15
C ASP A 123 -4.33 4.43 1.35
N LYS A 124 -4.08 4.75 0.08
CA LYS A 124 -5.11 5.28 -0.83
C LYS A 124 -6.31 4.33 -0.98
N ILE A 125 -6.12 3.01 -1.01
CA ILE A 125 -7.26 2.06 -1.05
C ILE A 125 -8.09 2.19 0.21
N LEU A 126 -7.44 2.21 1.38
CA LEU A 126 -8.12 2.30 2.67
C LEU A 126 -9.00 3.55 2.75
N ILE A 127 -8.44 4.70 2.36
CA ILE A 127 -9.16 5.98 2.31
C ILE A 127 -10.35 5.92 1.36
N GLN A 128 -10.22 5.25 0.20
CA GLN A 128 -11.33 5.14 -0.75
C GLN A 128 -12.45 4.22 -0.23
N VAL A 129 -12.11 3.14 0.47
CA VAL A 129 -13.12 2.28 1.12
C VAL A 129 -13.83 3.03 2.26
N GLU A 130 -13.10 3.83 3.03
CA GLU A 130 -13.68 4.67 4.10
C GLU A 130 -14.61 5.74 3.52
N LYS A 131 -14.22 6.40 2.42
CA LYS A 131 -15.10 7.33 1.69
C LYS A 131 -16.36 6.64 1.21
N LEU A 132 -16.24 5.44 0.66
CA LEU A 132 -17.39 4.64 0.25
C LEU A 132 -18.29 4.29 1.44
N HIS A 133 -17.73 3.94 2.59
CA HIS A 133 -18.48 3.71 3.83
C HIS A 133 -19.31 4.96 4.20
N LYS A 134 -18.65 6.12 4.20
CA LYS A 134 -19.29 7.41 4.52
C LYS A 134 -20.40 7.75 3.52
N SER A 135 -20.17 7.66 2.22
CA SER A 135 -21.21 7.92 1.20
C SER A 135 -22.37 6.92 1.30
N THR A 136 -22.12 5.68 1.73
CA THR A 136 -23.19 4.71 1.97
C THR A 136 -24.02 5.10 3.20
N TYR A 137 -23.37 5.56 4.27
CA TYR A 137 -24.02 5.98 5.52
C TYR A 137 -24.86 7.25 5.36
N GLU A 138 -24.39 8.21 4.57
CA GLU A 138 -25.07 9.49 4.32
C GLU A 138 -26.34 9.34 3.44
N ASN A 139 -26.53 8.20 2.78
CA ASN A 139 -27.78 7.93 2.06
C ASN A 139 -28.96 7.74 3.02
N LEU A 140 -30.19 8.04 2.57
CA LEU A 140 -31.45 7.85 3.30
C LEU A 140 -31.84 6.35 3.42
N TRP A 141 -30.91 5.50 3.86
CA TRP A 141 -31.05 4.04 3.94
C TRP A 141 -32.22 3.59 4.83
N TYR A 142 -32.61 4.43 5.79
CA TYR A 142 -33.73 4.20 6.72
C TYR A 142 -35.10 4.43 6.08
N GLU A 143 -35.18 5.18 4.97
CA GLU A 143 -36.41 5.40 4.19
C GLU A 143 -36.55 4.41 3.02
N GLU A 144 -35.47 3.73 2.66
CA GLU A 144 -35.45 2.78 1.55
C GLU A 144 -36.16 1.46 1.87
N LYS A 145 -36.54 0.75 0.79
CA LYS A 145 -37.23 -0.55 0.86
C LYS A 145 -36.41 -1.59 1.65
N PRO A 146 -37.06 -2.55 2.34
CA PRO A 146 -36.38 -3.53 3.19
C PRO A 146 -35.33 -4.39 2.44
N GLU A 147 -35.55 -4.71 1.16
CA GLU A 147 -34.55 -5.41 0.34
C GLU A 147 -33.26 -4.60 0.18
N ILE A 148 -33.38 -3.34 -0.25
CA ILE A 148 -32.25 -2.42 -0.48
C ILE A 148 -31.56 -2.09 0.84
N ARG A 149 -32.33 -1.93 1.91
CA ARG A 149 -31.82 -1.67 3.26
C ARG A 149 -30.91 -2.81 3.75
N ARG A 150 -31.31 -4.06 3.54
CA ARG A 150 -30.48 -5.22 3.91
C ARG A 150 -29.14 -5.19 3.17
N ASP A 151 -29.17 -4.93 1.86
CA ASP A 151 -27.95 -4.90 1.05
C ASP A 151 -27.02 -3.73 1.43
N LEU A 152 -27.59 -2.55 1.77
CA LEU A 152 -26.83 -1.42 2.32
C LEU A 152 -26.20 -1.73 3.66
N LEU A 153 -26.93 -2.38 4.57
CA LEU A 153 -26.39 -2.76 5.88
C LEU A 153 -25.23 -3.76 5.75
N ILE A 154 -25.32 -4.71 4.81
CA ILE A 154 -24.22 -5.63 4.50
C ILE A 154 -23.01 -4.84 3.97
N MET A 155 -23.24 -3.92 3.03
CA MET A 155 -22.20 -3.06 2.48
C MET A 155 -21.53 -2.19 3.56
N MET A 156 -22.31 -1.56 4.44
CA MET A 156 -21.81 -0.78 5.58
C MET A 156 -21.01 -1.65 6.55
N SER A 157 -21.49 -2.86 6.86
CA SER A 157 -20.78 -3.76 7.76
C SER A 157 -19.41 -4.17 7.22
N ILE A 158 -19.33 -4.45 5.91
CA ILE A 158 -18.06 -4.83 5.27
C ILE A 158 -17.12 -3.61 5.10
N THR A 159 -17.67 -2.45 4.76
CA THR A 159 -16.85 -1.23 4.57
C THR A 159 -16.42 -0.60 5.90
N GLY A 160 -17.16 -0.83 6.99
CA GLY A 160 -16.82 -0.36 8.33
C GLY A 160 -15.66 -1.12 8.98
N ASN A 161 -15.43 -2.37 8.55
CA ASN A 161 -14.19 -3.10 8.78
C ASN A 161 -13.53 -3.36 7.43
N PRO A 162 -12.91 -2.32 6.82
CA PRO A 162 -12.37 -2.45 5.48
C PRO A 162 -11.43 -3.66 5.42
N PRO A 163 -11.48 -4.46 4.34
CA PRO A 163 -10.53 -5.56 4.14
C PRO A 163 -9.14 -4.96 4.01
N THR A 164 -8.48 -4.82 5.15
CA THR A 164 -7.15 -4.27 5.26
C THR A 164 -6.19 -5.30 4.69
N LEU A 165 -5.27 -4.84 3.85
CA LEU A 165 -4.16 -5.67 3.37
C LEU A 165 -3.35 -6.05 4.62
N ASN A 166 -3.48 -7.30 5.03
CA ASN A 166 -2.91 -7.81 6.27
C ASN A 166 -2.28 -9.16 6.00
N TYR A 167 -1.08 -9.35 6.53
CA TYR A 167 -0.49 -10.68 6.59
C TYR A 167 -0.98 -11.41 7.85
N LYS A 168 -1.85 -12.42 7.66
CA LYS A 168 -2.37 -13.31 8.71
C LYS A 168 -2.87 -12.60 9.98
N ARG A 169 -3.32 -11.34 9.87
CA ARG A 169 -3.72 -10.44 10.99
C ARG A 169 -2.60 -10.08 11.98
N TRP A 170 -1.34 -10.37 11.64
CA TRP A 170 -0.18 -10.06 12.50
C TRP A 170 0.40 -8.69 12.19
N ILE A 171 0.43 -8.30 10.91
CA ILE A 171 1.00 -7.04 10.45
C ILE A 171 -0.04 -6.30 9.63
N TYR A 172 -0.38 -5.10 10.09
CA TYR A 172 -1.20 -4.14 9.36
C TYR A 172 -0.30 -3.26 8.50
N PHE A 173 -0.56 -3.26 7.20
CA PHE A 173 0.23 -2.47 6.25
C PHE A 173 -0.29 -1.01 6.21
N ASN A 174 0.07 -0.22 7.21
CA ASN A 174 -0.35 1.18 7.37
C ASN A 174 0.84 2.14 7.33
N TYR A 175 0.63 3.37 6.85
CA TYR A 175 1.58 4.48 6.93
C TYR A 175 2.08 4.72 8.36
N ILE A 176 1.22 4.58 9.37
CA ILE A 176 1.61 4.73 10.78
C ILE A 176 2.69 3.71 11.17
N ALA A 177 2.55 2.46 10.75
CA ALA A 177 3.53 1.40 11.02
C ALA A 177 4.86 1.65 10.28
N PHE A 178 4.82 2.29 9.11
CA PHE A 178 6.03 2.71 8.44
C PHE A 178 6.72 3.89 9.14
N ALA A 179 5.95 4.87 9.60
CA ALA A 179 6.48 6.03 10.31
C ALA A 179 7.20 5.61 11.61
N THR A 180 6.66 4.64 12.35
CA THR A 180 7.31 4.10 13.55
C THR A 180 8.62 3.37 13.23
N VAL A 181 8.66 2.60 12.13
CA VAL A 181 9.90 1.99 11.64
C VAL A 181 10.92 3.06 11.30
N MET A 182 10.55 4.07 10.52
CA MET A 182 11.42 5.18 10.14
C MET A 182 11.96 5.97 11.34
N GLN A 183 11.11 6.19 12.35
CA GLN A 183 11.53 6.79 13.62
C GLN A 183 12.58 5.94 14.34
N GLY A 184 12.39 4.61 14.37
CA GLY A 184 13.38 3.68 14.89
C GLY A 184 14.71 3.75 14.15
N VAL A 185 14.69 3.79 12.81
CA VAL A 185 15.89 3.96 11.98
C VAL A 185 16.59 5.28 12.31
N TYR A 186 15.85 6.39 12.37
CA TYR A 186 16.43 7.69 12.71
C TYR A 186 17.09 7.71 14.10
N SER A 187 16.43 7.12 15.09
CA SER A 187 16.95 7.05 16.46
C SER A 187 18.25 6.25 16.53
N TYR A 188 18.31 5.10 15.82
CA TYR A 188 19.51 4.29 15.70
C TYR A 188 20.65 5.02 14.97
N MET A 189 20.33 5.72 13.88
CA MET A 189 21.28 6.51 13.10
C MET A 189 21.86 7.67 13.92
N SER A 190 21.02 8.38 14.68
CA SER A 190 21.46 9.46 15.57
C SER A 190 22.38 8.94 16.68
N MET A 191 22.08 7.78 17.26
CA MET A 191 22.96 7.15 18.24
C MET A 191 24.34 6.84 17.63
N LEU A 192 24.38 6.21 16.45
CA LEU A 192 25.64 5.89 15.76
C LEU A 192 26.44 7.11 15.32
N ALA A 193 25.78 8.22 14.99
CA ALA A 193 26.46 9.46 14.61
C ALA A 193 27.11 10.17 15.81
N ASN A 194 26.62 9.94 17.03
CA ASN A 194 27.14 10.53 18.26
C ASN A 194 28.20 9.65 18.96
N PHE A 195 28.47 8.45 18.46
CA PHE A 195 29.55 7.55 18.89
C PHE A 195 30.80 7.77 18.03
#